data_AF-F0YI88-F1
#
_entry.id   AF-F0YI88-F1
#
_cell.length_a   1.000
_cell.length_b   1.000
_cell.length_c   1.000
_cell.angle_alpha   90.00
_cell.angle_beta   90.00
_cell.angle_gamma   90.00
#
_symmetry.space_group_name_H-M   'P 1'
#
loop_
_entity.id
_entity.type
_entity.pdbx_description
1 polymer ?
#
loop_
_entity_poly.entity_id
_entity_poly.type
_entity_poly.pdbx_seq_one_letter_code
_entity_poly.pdbx_strand_id
1 'polypeptide(L)'
;MNPDNEEIQVIDDELIATALRETISTKSPMDATTKELSASALADMVAEATELSLSFKNVLKIDNLQGFQTLRKLCLDNNIIKSINNLGHLTNLTWLDLSFNCITKIDGLEKLEKLTDLSLFNNLITDIEGLEQCKILQCLSLGNNNITALDSIVRLRCFRNLQLLNLEGNPVSREGEYRMYVLAYLNDLTYLDYSMVMKTETVAAREQYQDELLDVEEKEALEEEKATRELAAAKHTLKLRDANLAAVETIFDDMFADDTEMAKLKHLPGISDIINSFQSEVESASDLFLQTGLARDQQKRHEQSQFELALHRLRVKYASESVHMMEDFGRTKKRSLKLLAAQQHVELIDLDPLQATLSSLISSLMDLEMRQVEQCEEIIGEYETKYFEIKQACLDGQQNYFRLVEEHENNYTRDLMQLVNELLEKAIKEELPEDLPDEANSLLIDRRLYRREDEAKHNEELLFKLALKKYREEEHNRSRNRIMELKSFEEGCFSDLKELITQEIDDEADGDPD
;
A
#
# COMPACT_ATOMS: atom_id res chain seq x y z
N MET A 1 35.56 -19.62 48.89
CA MET A 1 35.31 -19.32 47.46
C MET A 1 34.41 -18.11 47.44
N ASN A 2 34.90 -16.99 46.92
CA ASN A 2 34.07 -15.79 46.75
C ASN A 2 32.93 -16.12 45.77
N PRO A 3 31.67 -15.81 46.09
CA PRO A 3 30.55 -15.95 45.16
C PRO A 3 30.44 -14.80 44.15
N ASP A 4 31.25 -13.75 44.27
CA ASP A 4 31.10 -12.50 43.50
C ASP A 4 31.94 -12.42 42.21
N ASN A 5 32.30 -13.54 41.59
CA ASN A 5 33.12 -13.51 40.37
C ASN A 5 32.70 -14.54 39.33
N GLU A 6 31.39 -14.69 39.14
CA GLU A 6 30.83 -15.35 37.97
C GLU A 6 30.89 -14.38 36.79
N GLU A 7 31.62 -14.74 35.73
CA GLU A 7 31.72 -13.95 34.51
C GLU A 7 30.33 -13.74 33.93
N ILE A 8 29.93 -12.48 33.79
CA ILE A 8 28.65 -12.09 33.21
C ILE A 8 28.70 -12.41 31.70
N GLN A 9 27.74 -13.20 31.22
CA GLN A 9 27.74 -13.68 29.82
C GLN A 9 26.66 -13.00 28.98
N VAL A 10 26.98 -12.79 27.71
CA VAL A 10 26.02 -12.50 26.63
C VAL A 10 25.79 -13.83 25.91
N ILE A 11 24.58 -14.05 25.38
CA ILE A 11 24.34 -15.23 24.53
C ILE A 11 25.29 -15.16 23.32
N ASP A 12 26.26 -16.05 23.26
CA ASP A 12 27.21 -16.18 22.16
C ASP A 12 27.11 -17.55 21.49
N ASP A 13 27.82 -17.72 20.36
CA ASP A 13 27.75 -18.95 19.57
C ASP A 13 28.25 -20.18 20.36
N GLU A 14 29.14 -19.99 21.33
CA GLU A 14 29.67 -21.06 22.18
C GLU A 14 28.64 -21.52 23.22
N LEU A 15 27.92 -20.58 23.84
CA LEU A 15 26.80 -20.85 24.74
C LEU A 15 25.67 -21.57 24.00
N ILE A 16 25.34 -21.10 22.80
CA ILE A 16 24.32 -21.71 21.93
C ILE A 16 24.74 -23.15 21.56
N ALA A 17 25.99 -23.35 21.15
CA ALA A 17 26.49 -24.68 20.80
C ALA A 17 26.45 -25.65 21.98
N THR A 18 26.80 -25.17 23.18
CA THR A 18 26.76 -25.96 24.41
C THR A 18 25.33 -26.31 24.79
N ALA A 19 24.42 -25.34 24.75
CA ALA A 19 23.02 -25.53 25.04
C ALA A 19 22.36 -26.51 24.07
N LEU A 20 22.57 -26.36 22.76
CA LEU A 20 22.01 -27.28 21.77
C LEU A 20 22.52 -28.72 21.96
N ARG A 21 23.78 -28.91 22.39
CA ARG A 21 24.29 -30.24 22.75
C ARG A 21 23.60 -30.82 23.99
N GLU A 22 23.38 -30.00 25.01
CA GLU A 22 22.66 -30.38 26.23
C GLU A 22 21.20 -30.79 25.90
N THR A 23 20.51 -30.04 25.03
CA THR A 23 19.13 -30.36 24.60
C THR A 23 19.02 -31.65 23.77
N ILE A 24 20.08 -32.02 23.04
CA ILE A 24 20.13 -33.28 22.29
C ILE A 24 20.43 -34.45 23.23
N SER A 25 21.33 -34.25 24.21
CA SER A 25 21.69 -35.28 25.18
C SER A 25 20.52 -35.69 26.09
N THR A 26 19.56 -34.79 26.32
CA THR A 26 18.33 -35.12 27.09
C THR A 26 17.28 -35.87 26.27
N LYS A 27 17.32 -35.79 24.93
CA LYS A 27 16.38 -36.50 24.03
C LYS A 27 16.84 -37.92 23.65
N SER A 28 18.13 -38.23 23.74
CA SER A 28 18.69 -39.57 23.46
C SER A 28 19.92 -39.90 24.34
N PRO A 29 19.86 -40.86 25.28
CA PRO A 29 20.98 -41.18 26.17
C PRO A 29 22.10 -42.05 25.53
N MET A 30 22.11 -42.28 24.21
CA MET A 30 22.84 -43.42 23.62
C MET A 30 23.86 -43.10 22.50
N ASP A 31 24.19 -41.84 22.22
CA ASP A 31 25.30 -41.55 21.29
C ASP A 31 26.03 -40.25 21.66
N ALA A 32 26.87 -40.33 22.69
CA ALA A 32 27.81 -39.27 23.04
C ALA A 32 29.21 -39.61 22.52
N THR A 33 29.38 -39.63 21.19
CA THR A 33 30.71 -39.41 20.59
C THR A 33 30.84 -37.97 20.17
N THR A 34 31.50 -37.21 21.05
CA THR A 34 32.06 -35.88 20.82
C THR A 34 32.84 -35.82 19.50
N LYS A 35 32.25 -35.20 18.49
CA LYS A 35 32.98 -34.62 17.35
C LYS A 35 32.70 -33.13 17.34
N GLU A 36 33.76 -32.34 17.23
CA GLU A 36 33.69 -30.90 16.98
C GLU A 36 32.73 -30.66 15.80
N LEU A 37 31.62 -29.97 16.08
CA LEU A 37 30.69 -29.53 15.05
C LEU A 37 31.40 -28.43 14.25
N SER A 38 31.52 -28.61 12.93
CA SER A 38 31.95 -27.53 12.06
C SER A 38 30.94 -26.38 12.13
N ALA A 39 31.40 -25.13 11.95
CA ALA A 39 30.53 -23.95 11.99
C ALA A 39 29.32 -24.04 11.03
N SER A 40 29.46 -24.77 9.91
CA SER A 40 28.36 -25.06 8.98
C SER A 40 27.29 -25.98 9.55
N ALA A 41 27.68 -27.01 10.31
CA ALA A 41 26.73 -27.95 10.92
C ALA A 41 25.95 -27.30 12.07
N LEU A 42 26.57 -26.36 12.79
CA LEU A 42 25.90 -25.59 13.83
C LEU A 42 24.80 -24.69 13.25
N ALA A 43 25.05 -24.06 12.10
CA ALA A 43 24.09 -23.19 11.43
C ALA A 43 22.83 -23.96 10.97
N ASP A 44 23.02 -25.17 10.40
CA ASP A 44 21.91 -26.04 10.02
C ASP A 44 21.10 -26.49 11.25
N MET A 45 21.78 -26.85 12.35
CA MET A 45 21.12 -27.22 13.60
C MET A 45 20.34 -26.06 14.23
N VAL A 46 20.87 -24.84 14.19
CA VAL A 46 20.20 -23.62 14.67
C VAL A 46 18.94 -23.32 13.85
N ALA A 47 18.99 -23.52 12.53
CA ALA A 47 17.86 -23.31 11.64
C ALA A 47 16.70 -24.30 11.89
N GLU A 48 17.01 -25.55 12.26
CA GLU A 48 16.03 -26.61 12.54
C GLU A 48 15.58 -26.69 14.01
N ALA A 49 16.27 -26.00 14.93
CA ALA A 49 16.00 -26.09 16.36
C ALA A 49 14.64 -25.49 16.73
N THR A 50 13.79 -26.32 17.34
CA THR A 50 12.45 -25.93 17.82
C THR A 50 12.41 -25.56 19.30
N GLU A 51 13.41 -25.98 20.08
CA GLU A 51 13.49 -25.77 21.53
C GLU A 51 14.92 -25.41 21.92
N LEU A 52 15.09 -24.35 22.72
CA LEU A 52 16.38 -23.87 23.22
C LEU A 52 16.26 -23.58 24.72
N SER A 53 17.19 -24.12 25.50
CA SER A 53 17.25 -23.93 26.96
C SER A 53 18.59 -23.33 27.36
N LEU A 54 18.58 -22.14 27.96
CA LEU A 54 19.76 -21.44 28.47
C LEU A 54 19.58 -21.11 29.96
N SER A 55 19.08 -22.09 30.71
CA SER A 55 18.84 -21.97 32.15
C SER A 55 20.17 -21.95 32.92
N PHE A 56 20.28 -21.11 33.95
CA PHE A 56 21.47 -21.04 34.82
C PHE A 56 22.78 -20.73 34.08
N LYS A 57 22.74 -19.79 33.12
CA LYS A 57 23.91 -19.41 32.30
C LYS A 57 24.43 -18.00 32.59
N ASN A 58 23.93 -17.34 33.64
CA ASN A 58 24.30 -15.96 34.01
C ASN A 58 24.20 -14.95 32.86
N VAL A 59 23.18 -15.12 32.02
CA VAL A 59 22.94 -14.24 30.87
C VAL A 59 22.44 -12.88 31.37
N LEU A 60 23.13 -11.81 30.97
CA LEU A 60 22.71 -10.42 31.26
C LEU A 60 21.88 -9.82 30.13
N LYS A 61 22.21 -10.17 28.88
CA LYS A 61 21.59 -9.62 27.68
C LYS A 61 21.28 -10.72 26.68
N ILE A 62 20.05 -10.69 26.16
CA ILE A 62 19.61 -11.52 25.05
C ILE A 62 20.21 -10.95 23.75
N ASP A 63 21.01 -11.76 23.06
CA ASP A 63 21.59 -11.41 21.76
C ASP A 63 21.86 -12.69 20.94
N ASN A 64 22.31 -12.55 19.69
CA ASN A 64 22.72 -13.66 18.81
C ASN A 64 21.68 -14.77 18.56
N LEU A 65 20.38 -14.48 18.72
CA LEU A 65 19.30 -15.45 18.42
C LEU A 65 18.78 -15.36 16.97
N GLN A 66 19.42 -14.61 16.08
CA GLN A 66 18.88 -14.29 14.73
C GLN A 66 18.73 -15.50 13.80
N GLY A 67 19.48 -16.59 14.03
CA GLY A 67 19.43 -17.80 13.21
C GLY A 67 18.22 -18.72 13.49
N PHE A 68 17.52 -18.52 14.60
CA PHE A 68 16.48 -19.44 15.10
C PHE A 68 15.10 -19.19 14.47
N GLN A 69 14.94 -19.48 13.19
CA GLN A 69 13.70 -19.19 12.46
C GLN A 69 12.53 -20.11 12.83
N THR A 70 12.80 -21.33 13.32
CA THR A 70 11.79 -22.36 13.62
C THR A 70 11.53 -22.56 15.12
N LEU A 71 12.16 -21.75 15.97
CA LEU A 71 12.10 -21.89 17.42
C LEU A 71 10.69 -21.63 17.96
N ARG A 72 10.22 -22.55 18.81
CA ARG A 72 8.89 -22.53 19.43
C ARG A 72 8.94 -22.41 20.95
N LYS A 73 9.98 -22.98 21.58
CA LYS A 73 10.17 -22.88 23.03
C LYS A 73 11.53 -22.31 23.37
N LEU A 74 11.54 -21.29 24.21
CA LEU A 74 12.75 -20.65 24.70
C LEU A 74 12.72 -20.57 26.22
N CYS A 75 13.70 -21.22 26.86
CA CYS A 75 13.89 -21.20 28.31
C CYS A 75 15.11 -20.33 28.62
N LEU A 76 14.90 -19.24 29.34
CA LEU A 76 15.89 -18.26 29.79
C LEU A 76 15.81 -18.05 31.31
N ASP A 77 15.25 -19.02 32.03
CA ASP A 77 15.05 -18.95 33.47
C ASP A 77 16.37 -18.97 34.25
N ASN A 78 16.35 -18.41 35.47
CA ASN A 78 17.51 -18.38 36.37
C ASN A 78 18.75 -17.72 35.74
N ASN A 79 18.55 -16.51 35.22
CA ASN A 79 19.61 -15.66 34.67
C ASN A 79 19.55 -14.26 35.33
N ILE A 80 20.31 -13.30 34.81
CA ILE A 80 20.38 -11.93 35.34
C ILE A 80 19.90 -10.90 34.31
N ILE A 81 18.96 -11.30 33.45
CA ILE A 81 18.42 -10.47 32.37
C ILE A 81 17.63 -9.31 32.96
N LYS A 82 17.88 -8.08 32.48
CA LYS A 82 17.21 -6.86 32.98
C LYS A 82 16.15 -6.28 32.05
N SER A 83 16.21 -6.58 30.76
CA SER A 83 15.26 -6.08 29.76
C SER A 83 15.14 -7.09 28.63
N ILE A 84 13.92 -7.20 28.11
CA ILE A 84 13.54 -8.17 27.09
C ILE A 84 13.77 -7.48 25.75
N ASN A 85 14.94 -7.72 25.15
CA ASN A 85 15.27 -7.20 23.82
C ASN A 85 15.67 -8.33 22.89
N ASN A 86 15.71 -8.04 21.58
CA ASN A 86 16.21 -8.97 20.57
C ASN A 86 15.44 -10.31 20.52
N LEU A 87 14.13 -10.31 20.80
CA LEU A 87 13.27 -11.48 20.58
C LEU A 87 12.33 -11.31 19.39
N GLY A 88 12.16 -10.08 18.86
CA GLY A 88 11.13 -9.77 17.86
C GLY A 88 11.26 -10.50 16.52
N HIS A 89 12.39 -11.14 16.22
CA HIS A 89 12.54 -11.99 15.02
C HIS A 89 12.06 -13.44 15.24
N LEU A 90 11.83 -13.87 16.49
CA LEU A 90 11.39 -15.23 16.85
C LEU A 90 9.86 -15.39 16.74
N THR A 91 9.28 -15.04 15.60
CA THR A 91 7.82 -14.95 15.39
C THR A 91 7.05 -16.29 15.52
N ASN A 92 7.76 -17.42 15.64
CA ASN A 92 7.20 -18.75 15.82
C ASN A 92 7.14 -19.22 17.28
N LEU A 93 7.60 -18.38 18.23
CA LEU A 93 7.64 -18.71 19.63
C LEU A 93 6.23 -18.88 20.20
N THR A 94 5.98 -20.01 20.86
CA THR A 94 4.73 -20.34 21.55
C THR A 94 4.92 -20.36 23.07
N TRP A 95 6.11 -20.70 23.54
CA TRP A 95 6.44 -20.82 24.96
C TRP A 95 7.71 -20.05 25.29
N LEU A 96 7.64 -19.14 26.26
CA LEU A 96 8.75 -18.33 26.73
C LEU A 96 8.80 -18.36 28.25
N ASP A 97 9.93 -18.79 28.79
CA ASP A 97 10.21 -18.72 30.23
C ASP A 97 11.39 -17.80 30.51
N LEU A 98 11.10 -16.74 31.25
CA LEU A 98 12.01 -15.71 31.72
C LEU A 98 11.97 -15.62 33.27
N SER A 99 11.56 -16.69 33.93
CA SER A 99 11.44 -16.73 35.40
C SER A 99 12.79 -16.54 36.09
N PHE A 100 12.81 -16.02 37.30
CA PHE A 100 14.03 -15.81 38.09
C PHE A 100 15.07 -14.97 37.33
N ASN A 101 14.64 -13.79 36.87
CA ASN A 101 15.49 -12.78 36.24
C ASN A 101 15.34 -11.43 36.98
N CYS A 102 15.91 -10.36 36.43
CA CYS A 102 15.88 -9.01 36.99
C CYS A 102 15.10 -8.03 36.10
N ILE A 103 14.06 -8.52 35.39
CA ILE A 103 13.31 -7.73 34.41
C ILE A 103 12.41 -6.74 35.14
N THR A 104 12.49 -5.46 34.77
CA THR A 104 11.69 -4.39 35.41
C THR A 104 10.48 -3.95 34.58
N LYS A 105 10.53 -4.16 33.27
CA LYS A 105 9.48 -3.79 32.33
C LYS A 105 9.31 -4.89 31.29
N ILE A 106 8.07 -5.14 30.90
CA ILE A 106 7.75 -6.02 29.79
C ILE A 106 7.82 -5.17 28.51
N ASP A 107 8.80 -5.49 27.65
CA ASP A 107 9.05 -4.85 26.36
C ASP A 107 9.57 -5.88 25.35
N GLY A 108 9.63 -5.55 24.05
CA GLY A 108 10.29 -6.39 23.05
C GLY A 108 9.58 -7.70 22.69
N LEU A 109 8.32 -7.87 23.13
CA LEU A 109 7.45 -9.01 22.82
C LEU A 109 6.40 -8.69 21.74
N GLU A 110 6.42 -7.49 21.15
CA GLU A 110 5.34 -6.96 20.30
C GLU A 110 5.15 -7.75 19.00
N LYS A 111 6.18 -8.49 18.56
CA LYS A 111 6.14 -9.32 17.34
C LYS A 111 5.85 -10.79 17.60
N LEU A 112 5.69 -11.20 18.87
CA LEU A 112 5.49 -12.60 19.27
C LEU A 112 4.00 -12.98 19.32
N GLU A 113 3.28 -12.76 18.21
CA GLU A 113 1.83 -12.95 18.12
C GLU A 113 1.37 -14.41 18.36
N LYS A 114 2.28 -15.39 18.31
CA LYS A 114 2.01 -16.82 18.50
C LYS A 114 2.22 -17.32 19.93
N LEU A 115 2.59 -16.43 20.86
CA LEU A 115 2.90 -16.81 22.23
C LEU A 115 1.63 -17.26 22.98
N THR A 116 1.64 -18.48 23.49
CA THR A 116 0.56 -19.08 24.29
C THR A 116 0.91 -19.13 25.77
N ASP A 117 2.19 -19.30 26.09
CA ASP A 117 2.67 -19.47 27.46
C ASP A 117 3.83 -18.53 27.73
N LEU A 118 3.66 -17.66 28.73
CA LEU A 118 4.67 -16.71 29.18
C LEU A 118 4.85 -16.83 30.69
N SER A 119 6.06 -17.17 31.11
CA SER A 119 6.46 -17.13 32.51
C SER A 119 7.47 -16.01 32.77
N LEU A 120 7.09 -15.10 33.65
CA LEU A 120 7.88 -13.98 34.16
C LEU A 120 7.94 -14.04 35.69
N PHE A 121 7.79 -15.24 36.27
CA PHE A 121 7.79 -15.46 37.71
C PHE A 121 9.09 -14.99 38.35
N ASN A 122 9.02 -14.33 39.51
CA ASN A 122 10.18 -13.85 40.27
C ASN A 122 11.07 -12.89 39.44
N ASN A 123 10.47 -11.76 39.04
CA ASN A 123 11.13 -10.63 38.39
C ASN A 123 10.82 -9.33 39.17
N LEU A 124 11.10 -8.16 38.59
CA LEU A 124 10.93 -6.83 39.22
C LEU A 124 9.91 -5.97 38.47
N ILE A 125 8.93 -6.59 37.80
CA ILE A 125 7.95 -5.90 36.96
C ILE A 125 6.98 -5.10 37.83
N THR A 126 6.75 -3.83 37.49
CA THR A 126 5.81 -2.95 38.20
C THR A 126 4.47 -2.81 37.51
N ASP A 127 4.45 -2.88 36.17
CA ASP A 127 3.28 -2.61 35.35
C ASP A 127 3.17 -3.64 34.22
N ILE A 128 1.92 -3.98 33.88
CA ILE A 128 1.60 -4.87 32.78
C ILE A 128 1.37 -4.02 31.53
N GLU A 129 2.37 -3.96 30.65
CA GLU A 129 2.38 -3.25 29.36
C GLU A 129 3.15 -4.09 28.33
N GLY A 130 3.05 -3.78 27.04
CA GLY A 130 3.90 -4.41 26.02
C GLY A 130 3.51 -5.85 25.65
N LEU A 131 2.33 -6.30 26.09
CA LEU A 131 1.76 -7.61 25.78
C LEU A 131 0.55 -7.52 24.82
N GLU A 132 0.17 -6.33 24.36
CA GLU A 132 -1.08 -6.06 23.64
C GLU A 132 -1.20 -6.84 22.32
N GLN A 133 -0.07 -7.22 21.73
CA GLN A 133 -0.02 -8.02 20.49
C GLN A 133 -0.06 -9.54 20.73
N CYS A 134 0.16 -10.01 21.97
CA CYS A 134 0.14 -11.43 22.34
C CYS A 134 -1.30 -11.95 22.57
N LYS A 135 -2.22 -11.70 21.62
CA LYS A 135 -3.67 -11.89 21.80
C LYS A 135 -4.11 -13.34 22.06
N ILE A 136 -3.28 -14.33 21.76
CA ILE A 136 -3.59 -15.75 21.94
C ILE A 136 -3.00 -16.36 23.22
N LEU A 137 -2.48 -15.53 24.12
CA LEU A 137 -1.90 -15.98 25.39
C LEU A 137 -2.93 -16.74 26.23
N GLN A 138 -2.54 -17.90 26.74
CA GLN A 138 -3.36 -18.82 27.54
C GLN A 138 -2.86 -18.91 28.97
N CYS A 139 -1.53 -18.89 29.16
CA CYS A 139 -0.90 -18.98 30.47
C CYS A 139 0.04 -17.78 30.67
N LEU A 140 -0.25 -16.97 31.70
CA LEU A 140 0.59 -15.85 32.11
C LEU A 140 0.97 -16.00 33.58
N SER A 141 2.26 -16.20 33.85
CA SER A 141 2.80 -16.23 35.21
C SER A 141 3.57 -14.96 35.50
N LEU A 142 3.05 -14.14 36.40
CA LEU A 142 3.63 -12.89 36.90
C LEU A 142 3.85 -12.92 38.42
N GLY A 143 3.81 -14.11 39.05
CA GLY A 143 4.02 -14.23 40.50
C GLY A 143 5.39 -13.71 40.96
N ASN A 144 5.47 -13.25 42.20
CA ASN A 144 6.65 -12.62 42.81
C ASN A 144 7.24 -11.48 41.95
N ASN A 145 6.39 -10.55 41.54
CA ASN A 145 6.80 -9.27 40.93
C ASN A 145 6.41 -8.09 41.86
N ASN A 146 6.50 -6.87 41.36
CA ASN A 146 6.20 -5.65 42.10
C ASN A 146 4.96 -4.91 41.55
N ILE A 147 3.95 -5.65 41.08
CA ILE A 147 2.70 -5.08 40.54
C ILE A 147 1.83 -4.58 41.68
N THR A 148 1.54 -3.28 41.68
CA THR A 148 0.80 -2.62 42.77
C THR A 148 -0.63 -2.22 42.41
N ALA A 149 -0.91 -1.89 41.15
CA ALA A 149 -2.18 -1.30 40.74
C ALA A 149 -3.19 -2.36 40.24
N LEU A 150 -4.43 -2.29 40.72
CA LEU A 150 -5.54 -3.08 40.16
C LEU A 150 -5.86 -2.70 38.72
N ASP A 151 -5.69 -1.43 38.34
CA ASP A 151 -5.91 -0.94 36.98
C ASP A 151 -5.08 -1.69 35.92
N SER A 152 -3.90 -2.21 36.29
CA SER A 152 -3.07 -3.02 35.39
C SER A 152 -3.76 -4.32 34.96
N ILE A 153 -4.73 -4.83 35.74
CA ILE A 153 -5.50 -6.04 35.41
C ILE A 153 -6.49 -5.75 34.28
N VAL A 154 -7.02 -4.54 34.18
CA VAL A 154 -7.94 -4.14 33.11
C VAL A 154 -7.29 -4.33 31.73
N ARG A 155 -5.97 -4.10 31.64
CA ARG A 155 -5.20 -4.31 30.40
C ARG A 155 -5.15 -5.78 29.96
N LEU A 156 -5.31 -6.72 30.89
CA LEU A 156 -5.34 -8.16 30.59
C LEU A 156 -6.64 -8.58 29.89
N ARG A 157 -7.68 -7.73 29.84
CA ARG A 157 -8.94 -8.02 29.13
C ARG A 157 -8.78 -8.23 27.63
N CYS A 158 -7.69 -7.71 27.05
CA CYS A 158 -7.38 -7.96 25.65
C CYS A 158 -7.08 -9.45 25.35
N PHE A 159 -6.73 -10.26 26.36
CA PHE A 159 -6.43 -11.69 26.22
C PHE A 159 -7.68 -12.55 26.35
N ARG A 160 -8.45 -12.67 25.26
CA ARG A 160 -9.69 -13.47 25.23
C ARG A 160 -9.50 -14.98 25.48
N ASN A 161 -8.28 -15.48 25.40
CA ASN A 161 -7.95 -16.90 25.56
C ASN A 161 -7.21 -17.20 26.88
N LEU A 162 -7.08 -16.23 27.79
CA LEU A 162 -6.30 -16.41 29.01
C LEU A 162 -7.02 -17.36 29.98
N GLN A 163 -6.41 -18.52 30.22
CA GLN A 163 -6.95 -19.57 31.09
C GLN A 163 -6.28 -19.60 32.46
N LEU A 164 -4.98 -19.27 32.53
CA LEU A 164 -4.21 -19.29 33.76
C LEU A 164 -3.51 -17.95 33.94
N LEU A 165 -3.76 -17.32 35.09
CA LEU A 165 -3.10 -16.11 35.54
C LEU A 165 -2.53 -16.36 36.95
N ASN A 166 -1.24 -16.10 37.12
CA ASN A 166 -0.61 -16.12 38.43
C ASN A 166 -0.04 -14.73 38.75
N LEU A 167 -0.50 -14.14 39.83
CA LEU A 167 -0.03 -12.87 40.39
C LEU A 167 0.34 -13.01 41.89
N GLU A 168 0.39 -14.24 42.41
CA GLU A 168 0.78 -14.52 43.79
C GLU A 168 2.11 -13.85 44.15
N GLY A 169 2.19 -13.22 45.31
CA GLY A 169 3.42 -12.58 45.78
C GLY A 169 3.63 -11.15 45.27
N ASN A 170 2.75 -10.63 44.43
CA ASN A 170 2.70 -9.20 44.10
C ASN A 170 1.98 -8.39 45.19
N PRO A 171 2.32 -7.11 45.40
CA PRO A 171 1.57 -6.22 46.29
C PRO A 171 0.05 -6.21 46.04
N VAL A 172 -0.38 -6.25 44.77
CA VAL A 172 -1.80 -6.28 44.37
C VAL A 172 -2.56 -7.48 44.94
N SER A 173 -1.90 -8.63 45.12
CA SER A 173 -2.53 -9.85 45.66
C SER A 173 -2.91 -9.75 47.15
N ARG A 174 -2.41 -8.72 47.86
CA ARG A 174 -2.70 -8.49 49.29
C ARG A 174 -3.97 -7.67 49.53
N GLU A 175 -4.55 -7.11 48.48
CA GLU A 175 -5.78 -6.33 48.59
C GLU A 175 -6.98 -7.26 48.80
N GLY A 176 -7.90 -6.88 49.69
CA GLY A 176 -9.04 -7.74 50.03
C GLY A 176 -10.01 -7.98 48.87
N GLU A 177 -10.07 -7.04 47.93
CA GLU A 177 -10.96 -7.09 46.76
C GLU A 177 -10.29 -7.72 45.54
N TYR A 178 -8.98 -7.98 45.59
CA TYR A 178 -8.16 -8.45 44.48
C TYR A 178 -8.80 -9.61 43.71
N ARG A 179 -9.19 -10.68 44.42
CA ARG A 179 -9.75 -11.88 43.78
C ARG A 179 -11.06 -11.56 43.06
N MET A 180 -11.96 -10.81 43.69
CA MET A 180 -13.24 -10.47 43.07
C MET A 180 -13.04 -9.52 41.88
N TYR A 181 -12.13 -8.56 42.00
CA TYR A 181 -11.79 -7.65 40.92
C TYR A 181 -11.23 -8.42 39.70
N VAL A 182 -10.24 -9.29 39.89
CA VAL A 182 -9.69 -10.10 38.77
C VAL A 182 -10.77 -10.94 38.10
N LEU A 183 -11.63 -11.60 38.88
CA LEU A 183 -12.70 -12.46 38.35
C LEU A 183 -13.82 -11.67 37.65
N ALA A 184 -14.04 -10.40 38.02
CA ALA A 184 -15.01 -9.54 37.36
C ALA A 184 -14.53 -9.07 35.98
N TYR A 185 -13.25 -8.67 35.87
CA TYR A 185 -12.68 -8.16 34.62
C TYR A 185 -12.22 -9.30 33.69
N LEU A 186 -11.79 -10.46 34.21
CA LEU A 186 -11.35 -11.64 33.46
C LEU A 186 -12.30 -12.83 33.65
N ASN A 187 -13.28 -12.96 32.77
CA ASN A 187 -14.40 -13.90 32.89
C ASN A 187 -14.07 -15.36 32.50
N ASP A 188 -13.13 -15.57 31.56
CA ASP A 188 -12.81 -16.87 30.99
C ASP A 188 -11.66 -17.59 31.70
N LEU A 189 -11.23 -17.06 32.85
CA LEU A 189 -10.12 -17.60 33.62
C LEU A 189 -10.51 -18.93 34.29
N THR A 190 -9.69 -19.96 34.08
CA THR A 190 -9.87 -21.29 34.70
C THR A 190 -9.09 -21.41 36.01
N TYR A 191 -7.90 -20.81 36.08
CA TYR A 191 -7.03 -20.82 37.24
C TYR A 191 -6.50 -19.43 37.57
N LEU A 192 -6.68 -19.01 38.82
CA LEU A 192 -6.10 -17.80 39.40
C LEU A 192 -5.19 -18.19 40.55
N ASP A 193 -3.91 -17.83 40.51
CA ASP A 193 -2.93 -18.13 41.56
C ASP A 193 -2.91 -19.62 41.94
N TYR A 194 -2.93 -20.48 40.91
CA TYR A 194 -3.02 -21.95 41.02
C TYR A 194 -4.29 -22.49 41.71
N SER A 195 -5.24 -21.63 42.06
CA SER A 195 -6.57 -22.00 42.55
C SER A 195 -7.57 -22.09 41.41
N MET A 196 -8.41 -23.12 41.43
CA MET A 196 -9.47 -23.28 40.43
C MET A 196 -10.55 -22.22 40.63
N VAL A 197 -10.96 -21.59 39.55
CA VAL A 197 -12.04 -20.59 39.56
C VAL A 197 -13.38 -21.27 39.35
N MET A 198 -14.33 -21.02 40.25
CA MET A 198 -15.70 -21.53 40.13
C MET A 198 -16.57 -20.52 39.38
N LYS A 199 -17.44 -20.98 38.48
CA LYS A 199 -18.36 -20.11 37.72
C LYS A 199 -19.33 -19.32 38.61
N THR A 200 -19.61 -19.80 39.82
CA THR A 200 -20.44 -19.07 40.79
C THR A 200 -19.72 -17.85 41.35
N GLU A 201 -18.40 -17.93 41.55
CA GLU A 201 -17.58 -16.82 42.03
C GLU A 201 -17.47 -15.72 40.97
N THR A 202 -17.27 -16.09 39.70
CA THR A 202 -17.18 -15.11 38.60
C THR A 202 -18.50 -14.36 38.38
N VAL A 203 -19.65 -15.04 38.51
CA VAL A 203 -20.96 -14.37 38.42
C VAL A 203 -21.15 -13.38 39.58
N ALA A 204 -20.82 -13.77 40.81
CA ALA A 204 -20.95 -12.88 41.97
C ALA A 204 -20.01 -11.66 41.86
N ALA A 205 -18.78 -11.87 41.41
CA ALA A 205 -17.83 -10.80 41.14
C ALA A 205 -18.37 -9.83 40.07
N ARG A 206 -18.96 -10.35 38.98
CA ARG A 206 -19.53 -9.51 37.92
C ARG A 206 -20.74 -8.70 38.38
N GLU A 207 -21.60 -9.28 39.21
CA GLU A 207 -22.73 -8.54 39.81
C GLU A 207 -22.25 -7.40 40.70
N GLN A 208 -21.12 -7.58 41.39
CA GLN A 208 -20.53 -6.55 42.24
C GLN A 208 -19.97 -5.35 41.44
N TYR A 209 -19.37 -5.59 40.28
CA TYR A 209 -18.73 -4.57 39.44
C TYR A 209 -19.50 -4.26 38.14
N GLN A 210 -20.81 -4.52 38.11
CA GLN A 210 -21.61 -4.47 36.88
C GLN A 210 -21.57 -3.09 36.19
N ASP A 211 -21.75 -2.01 36.96
CA ASP A 211 -21.82 -0.65 36.40
C ASP A 211 -20.47 -0.20 35.82
N GLU A 212 -19.36 -0.46 36.53
CA GLU A 212 -18.00 -0.15 36.06
C GLU A 212 -17.64 -0.97 34.82
N LEU A 213 -18.05 -2.24 34.78
CA LEU A 213 -17.79 -3.12 33.65
C LEU A 213 -18.52 -2.65 32.38
N LEU A 214 -19.76 -2.15 32.50
CA LEU A 214 -20.52 -1.61 31.37
C LEU A 214 -19.80 -0.42 30.72
N ASP A 215 -19.31 0.53 31.53
CA ASP A 215 -18.57 1.70 31.03
C ASP A 215 -17.26 1.30 30.32
N VAL A 216 -16.57 0.29 30.84
CA VAL A 216 -15.32 -0.21 30.23
C VAL A 216 -15.62 -0.99 28.94
N GLU A 217 -16.64 -1.85 28.94
CA GLU A 217 -17.07 -2.60 27.75
C GLU A 217 -17.54 -1.67 26.61
N GLU A 218 -18.27 -0.59 26.91
CA GLU A 218 -18.69 0.39 25.90
C GLU A 218 -17.49 1.12 25.27
N LYS A 219 -16.52 1.54 26.10
CA LYS A 219 -15.29 2.18 25.61
C LYS A 219 -14.45 1.23 24.76
N GLU A 220 -14.26 -0.01 25.21
CA GLU A 220 -13.52 -1.03 24.47
C GLU A 220 -14.21 -1.35 23.13
N ALA A 221 -15.54 -1.44 23.10
CA ALA A 221 -16.29 -1.68 21.87
C ALA A 221 -16.12 -0.53 20.87
N LEU A 222 -16.17 0.73 21.34
CA LEU A 222 -15.95 1.90 20.50
C LEU A 222 -14.51 1.96 19.95
N GLU A 223 -13.52 1.62 20.78
CA GLU A 223 -12.11 1.56 20.37
C GLU A 223 -11.86 0.41 19.37
N GLU A 224 -12.46 -0.77 19.57
CA GLU A 224 -12.37 -1.90 18.64
C GLU A 224 -13.05 -1.58 17.31
N GLU A 225 -14.23 -0.95 17.32
CA GLU A 225 -14.90 -0.48 16.12
C GLU A 225 -14.06 0.57 15.36
N LYS A 226 -13.49 1.54 16.08
CA LYS A 226 -12.59 2.54 15.48
C LYS A 226 -11.36 1.89 14.86
N ALA A 227 -10.69 0.99 15.59
CA ALA A 227 -9.49 0.32 15.10
C ALA A 227 -9.77 -0.60 13.90
N THR A 228 -10.90 -1.31 13.92
CA THR A 228 -11.33 -2.14 12.77
C THR A 228 -11.67 -1.29 11.56
N ARG A 229 -12.31 -0.13 11.74
CA ARG A 229 -12.60 0.83 10.68
C ARG A 229 -11.33 1.44 10.09
N GLU A 230 -10.38 1.87 10.93
CA GLU A 230 -9.09 2.39 10.51
C GLU A 230 -8.27 1.33 9.75
N LEU A 231 -8.24 0.09 10.25
CA LEU A 231 -7.58 -1.02 9.57
C LEU A 231 -8.25 -1.34 8.22
N ALA A 232 -9.59 -1.30 8.16
CA ALA A 232 -10.33 -1.51 6.93
C ALA A 232 -10.06 -0.40 5.91
N ALA A 233 -10.04 0.87 6.35
CA ALA A 233 -9.69 2.02 5.52
C ALA A 233 -8.24 1.91 5.01
N ALA A 234 -7.27 1.62 5.88
CA ALA A 234 -5.88 1.43 5.49
C ALA A 234 -5.71 0.27 4.47
N LYS A 235 -6.42 -0.84 4.68
CA LYS A 235 -6.46 -1.96 3.72
C LYS A 235 -7.11 -1.55 2.39
N HIS A 236 -8.13 -0.71 2.42
CA HIS A 236 -8.77 -0.17 1.22
C HIS A 236 -7.81 0.71 0.43
N THR A 237 -7.21 1.71 1.06
CA THR A 237 -6.23 2.61 0.43
C THR A 237 -5.04 1.85 -0.14
N LEU A 238 -4.54 0.82 0.57
CA LEU A 238 -3.44 -0.01 0.05
C LEU A 238 -3.86 -0.80 -1.20
N LYS A 239 -5.08 -1.38 -1.21
CA LYS A 239 -5.62 -2.06 -2.40
C LYS A 239 -5.73 -1.11 -3.60
N LEU A 240 -6.21 0.11 -3.37
CA LEU A 240 -6.30 1.12 -4.42
C LEU A 240 -4.93 1.55 -4.94
N ARG A 241 -3.95 1.70 -4.05
CA ARG A 241 -2.57 2.02 -4.44
C ARG A 241 -1.95 0.90 -5.28
N ASP A 242 -2.14 -0.35 -4.88
CA ASP A 242 -1.66 -1.51 -5.64
C ASP A 242 -2.30 -1.59 -7.04
N ALA A 243 -3.57 -1.19 -7.15
CA ALA A 243 -4.30 -1.10 -8.42
C ALA A 243 -3.99 0.20 -9.21
N ASN A 244 -3.15 1.10 -8.69
CA ASN A 244 -2.83 2.41 -9.28
C ASN A 244 -4.06 3.32 -9.46
N LEU A 245 -4.98 3.30 -8.49
CA LEU A 245 -6.24 4.06 -8.47
C LEU A 245 -6.31 5.08 -7.32
N ALA A 246 -5.24 5.24 -6.53
CA ALA A 246 -5.24 6.09 -5.33
C ALA A 246 -5.59 7.56 -5.61
N ALA A 247 -5.29 8.09 -6.80
CA ALA A 247 -5.60 9.46 -7.18
C ALA A 247 -7.10 9.76 -7.32
N VAL A 248 -7.96 8.73 -7.38
CA VAL A 248 -9.40 8.90 -7.51
C VAL A 248 -10.04 9.29 -6.17
N GLU A 249 -9.46 8.88 -5.03
CA GLU A 249 -10.01 9.21 -3.70
C GLU A 249 -9.93 10.71 -3.39
N THR A 250 -8.94 11.42 -3.92
CA THR A 250 -8.71 12.83 -3.64
C THR A 250 -9.15 13.77 -4.76
N ILE A 251 -9.63 13.24 -5.90
CA ILE A 251 -9.83 14.05 -7.10
C ILE A 251 -10.78 15.22 -6.86
N PHE A 252 -11.87 15.01 -6.12
CA PHE A 252 -12.84 16.06 -5.84
C PHE A 252 -12.25 17.13 -4.91
N ASP A 253 -11.57 16.72 -3.84
CA ASP A 253 -10.94 17.65 -2.90
C ASP A 253 -9.80 18.43 -3.57
N ASP A 254 -9.00 17.77 -4.42
CA ASP A 254 -7.91 18.36 -5.18
C ASP A 254 -8.41 19.42 -6.17
N MET A 255 -9.62 19.25 -6.75
CA MET A 255 -10.21 20.25 -7.64
C MET A 255 -10.52 21.58 -6.95
N PHE A 256 -10.79 21.57 -5.64
CA PHE A 256 -11.11 22.76 -4.85
C PHE A 256 -9.99 23.23 -3.91
N ALA A 257 -8.87 22.50 -3.83
CA ALA A 257 -7.80 22.77 -2.88
C ALA A 257 -7.18 24.18 -3.03
N ASP A 258 -7.10 24.69 -4.25
CA ASP A 258 -6.54 26.01 -4.55
C ASP A 258 -7.60 27.14 -4.58
N ASP A 259 -8.90 26.80 -4.52
CA ASP A 259 -9.98 27.79 -4.63
C ASP A 259 -10.33 28.43 -3.28
N THR A 260 -9.59 29.48 -2.93
CA THR A 260 -9.82 30.29 -1.73
C THR A 260 -11.15 31.08 -1.74
N GLU A 261 -11.79 31.25 -2.91
CA GLU A 261 -13.02 32.04 -3.07
C GLU A 261 -14.28 31.18 -3.01
N MET A 262 -14.15 29.87 -3.25
CA MET A 262 -15.23 28.89 -3.12
C MET A 262 -15.88 28.89 -1.73
N ALA A 263 -15.08 29.12 -0.68
CA ALA A 263 -15.58 29.27 0.68
C ALA A 263 -16.58 30.44 0.83
N LYS A 264 -16.40 31.52 0.05
CA LYS A 264 -17.29 32.70 0.06
C LYS A 264 -18.56 32.47 -0.75
N LEU A 265 -18.47 31.68 -1.82
CA LEU A 265 -19.60 31.31 -2.68
C LEU A 265 -20.58 30.34 -1.98
N LYS A 266 -20.13 29.50 -1.05
CA LYS A 266 -21.00 28.57 -0.29
C LYS A 266 -22.17 29.25 0.44
N HIS A 267 -22.05 30.53 0.77
CA HIS A 267 -23.06 31.30 1.48
C HIS A 267 -24.19 31.85 0.59
N LEU A 268 -24.07 31.76 -0.74
CA LEU A 268 -25.14 32.19 -1.64
C LEU A 268 -26.23 31.10 -1.74
N PRO A 269 -27.52 31.51 -1.76
CA PRO A 269 -28.62 30.57 -1.82
C PRO A 269 -28.59 29.75 -3.12
N GLY A 270 -28.70 28.42 -3.00
CA GLY A 270 -28.69 27.46 -4.11
C GLY A 270 -27.30 26.95 -4.52
N ILE A 271 -26.20 27.59 -4.11
CA ILE A 271 -24.85 27.13 -4.48
C ILE A 271 -24.50 25.80 -3.77
N SER A 272 -24.91 25.63 -2.52
CA SER A 272 -24.69 24.37 -1.78
C SER A 272 -25.36 23.17 -2.46
N ASP A 273 -26.53 23.34 -3.08
CA ASP A 273 -27.24 22.26 -3.77
C ASP A 273 -26.51 21.85 -5.05
N ILE A 274 -25.98 22.83 -5.81
CA ILE A 274 -25.19 22.58 -7.03
C ILE A 274 -23.87 21.87 -6.68
N ILE A 275 -23.20 22.29 -5.60
CA ILE A 275 -21.97 21.64 -5.13
C ILE A 275 -22.25 20.19 -4.71
N ASN A 276 -23.29 19.97 -3.92
CA ASN A 276 -23.64 18.63 -3.45
C ASN A 276 -24.05 17.71 -4.62
N SER A 277 -24.76 18.25 -5.62
CA SER A 277 -25.09 17.51 -6.85
C SER A 277 -23.84 17.12 -7.62
N PHE A 278 -22.92 18.08 -7.84
CA PHE A 278 -21.65 17.82 -8.51
C PHE A 278 -20.78 16.82 -7.75
N GLN A 279 -20.69 16.94 -6.43
CA GLN A 279 -19.99 15.99 -5.57
C GLN A 279 -20.55 14.58 -5.73
N SER A 280 -21.88 14.42 -5.64
CA SER A 280 -22.52 13.11 -5.80
C SER A 280 -22.30 12.51 -7.19
N GLU A 281 -22.27 13.34 -8.24
CA GLU A 281 -22.00 12.91 -9.61
C GLU A 281 -20.55 12.42 -9.79
N VAL A 282 -19.58 13.19 -9.28
CA VAL A 282 -18.15 12.82 -9.31
C VAL A 282 -17.88 11.59 -8.44
N GLU A 283 -18.47 11.49 -7.26
CA GLU A 283 -18.38 10.30 -6.40
C GLU A 283 -18.97 9.07 -7.09
N SER A 284 -20.15 9.19 -7.73
CA SER A 284 -20.73 8.07 -8.47
C SER A 284 -19.89 7.63 -9.67
N ALA A 285 -19.28 8.58 -10.39
CA ALA A 285 -18.36 8.28 -11.48
C ALA A 285 -17.07 7.60 -10.97
N SER A 286 -16.58 8.09 -9.83
CA SER A 286 -15.40 7.55 -9.12
C SER A 286 -15.65 6.13 -8.66
N ASP A 287 -16.78 5.85 -8.01
CA ASP A 287 -17.16 4.52 -7.53
C ASP A 287 -17.23 3.49 -8.68
N LEU A 288 -17.85 3.86 -9.80
CA LEU A 288 -17.91 3.00 -10.98
C LEU A 288 -16.52 2.74 -11.56
N PHE A 289 -15.67 3.77 -11.63
CA PHE A 289 -14.30 3.63 -12.10
C PHE A 289 -13.45 2.77 -11.16
N LEU A 290 -13.57 2.95 -9.84
CA LEU A 290 -12.91 2.14 -8.82
C LEU A 290 -13.36 0.68 -8.90
N GLN A 291 -14.67 0.42 -8.99
CA GLN A 291 -15.20 -0.94 -9.10
C GLN A 291 -14.68 -1.66 -10.34
N THR A 292 -14.72 -0.99 -11.50
CA THR A 292 -14.23 -1.57 -12.75
C THR A 292 -12.70 -1.69 -12.78
N GLY A 293 -11.98 -0.75 -12.18
CA GLY A 293 -10.52 -0.78 -12.04
C GLY A 293 -10.03 -1.93 -11.15
N LEU A 294 -10.68 -2.13 -9.99
CA LEU A 294 -10.40 -3.25 -9.08
C LEU A 294 -10.70 -4.60 -9.72
N ALA A 295 -11.81 -4.72 -10.46
CA ALA A 295 -12.13 -5.93 -11.20
C ALA A 295 -11.05 -6.28 -12.25
N ARG A 296 -10.51 -5.26 -12.94
CA ARG A 296 -9.41 -5.44 -13.90
C ARG A 296 -8.09 -5.82 -13.23
N ASP A 297 -7.76 -5.23 -12.08
CA ASP A 297 -6.56 -5.65 -11.31
C ASP A 297 -6.68 -7.11 -10.87
N GLN A 298 -7.86 -7.53 -10.41
CA GLN A 298 -8.12 -8.93 -10.07
C GLN A 298 -7.96 -9.85 -11.29
N GLN A 299 -8.48 -9.45 -12.46
CA GLN A 299 -8.29 -10.20 -13.70
C GLN A 299 -6.81 -10.31 -14.09
N LYS A 300 -6.05 -9.21 -14.00
CA LYS A 300 -4.60 -9.19 -14.24
C LYS A 300 -3.85 -10.17 -13.34
N ARG A 301 -4.13 -10.16 -12.02
CA ARG A 301 -3.54 -11.09 -11.06
C ARG A 301 -3.91 -12.54 -11.37
N HIS A 302 -5.15 -12.78 -11.77
CA HIS A 302 -5.62 -14.11 -12.15
C HIS A 302 -4.87 -14.65 -13.38
N GLU A 303 -4.77 -13.86 -14.46
CA GLU A 303 -4.04 -14.27 -15.67
C GLU A 303 -2.56 -14.50 -15.39
N GLN A 304 -1.92 -13.66 -14.56
CA GLN A 304 -0.53 -13.87 -14.14
C GLN A 304 -0.35 -15.20 -13.39
N SER A 305 -1.24 -15.50 -12.43
CA SER A 305 -1.18 -16.75 -11.69
C SER A 305 -1.40 -17.98 -12.59
N GLN A 306 -2.32 -17.90 -13.55
CA GLN A 306 -2.54 -18.98 -14.52
C GLN A 306 -1.32 -19.19 -15.42
N PHE A 307 -0.68 -18.11 -15.88
CA PHE A 307 0.54 -18.14 -16.67
C PHE A 307 1.71 -18.80 -15.91
N GLU A 308 1.97 -18.37 -14.66
CA GLU A 308 3.03 -18.94 -13.82
C GLU A 308 2.79 -20.43 -13.57
N LEU A 309 1.54 -20.83 -13.32
CA LEU A 309 1.14 -22.21 -13.11
C LEU A 309 1.28 -23.05 -14.39
N ALA A 310 0.92 -22.50 -15.56
CA ALA A 310 1.09 -23.16 -16.85
C ALA A 310 2.57 -23.40 -17.17
N LEU A 311 3.42 -22.38 -17.00
CA LEU A 311 4.87 -22.51 -17.16
C LEU A 311 5.47 -23.53 -16.19
N HIS A 312 5.06 -23.50 -14.93
CA HIS A 312 5.54 -24.46 -13.93
C HIS A 312 5.16 -25.89 -14.32
N ARG A 313 3.89 -26.13 -14.71
CA ARG A 313 3.43 -27.45 -15.17
C ARG A 313 4.19 -27.94 -16.40
N LEU A 314 4.45 -27.04 -17.36
CA LEU A 314 5.21 -27.35 -18.56
C LEU A 314 6.65 -27.77 -18.22
N ARG A 315 7.33 -27.01 -17.37
CA ARG A 315 8.69 -27.30 -16.91
C ARG A 315 8.75 -28.63 -16.16
N VAL A 316 7.81 -28.89 -15.26
CA VAL A 316 7.75 -30.17 -14.52
C VAL A 316 7.53 -31.35 -15.46
N LYS A 317 6.64 -31.21 -16.45
CA LYS A 317 6.40 -32.24 -17.47
C LYS A 317 7.69 -32.58 -18.21
N TYR A 318 8.36 -31.59 -18.79
CA TYR A 318 9.60 -31.83 -19.55
C TYR A 318 10.76 -32.30 -18.68
N ALA A 319 10.89 -31.82 -17.44
CA ALA A 319 11.85 -32.35 -16.47
C ALA A 319 11.59 -33.83 -16.15
N SER A 320 10.32 -34.24 -16.01
CA SER A 320 10.00 -35.64 -15.75
C SER A 320 10.32 -36.55 -16.96
N GLU A 321 10.05 -36.07 -18.18
CA GLU A 321 10.36 -36.79 -19.42
C GLU A 321 11.89 -36.91 -19.61
N SER A 322 12.66 -35.86 -19.35
CA SER A 322 14.12 -35.88 -19.46
C SER A 322 14.76 -36.83 -18.43
N VAL A 323 14.26 -36.82 -17.18
CA VAL A 323 14.70 -37.77 -16.14
C VAL A 323 14.42 -39.20 -16.57
N HIS A 324 13.23 -39.50 -17.11
CA HIS A 324 12.90 -40.85 -17.60
C HIS A 324 13.85 -41.30 -18.72
N MET A 325 14.17 -40.43 -19.68
CA MET A 325 15.14 -40.74 -20.74
C MET A 325 16.54 -41.02 -20.18
N MET A 326 16.99 -40.24 -19.19
CA MET A 326 18.26 -40.45 -18.52
C MET A 326 18.30 -41.74 -17.72
N GLU A 327 17.21 -42.11 -17.04
CA GLU A 327 17.11 -43.37 -16.30
C GLU A 327 17.17 -44.59 -17.21
N ASP A 328 16.46 -44.57 -18.34
CA ASP A 328 16.45 -45.67 -19.31
C ASP A 328 17.83 -45.87 -19.94
N PHE A 329 18.52 -44.77 -20.28
CA PHE A 329 19.91 -44.84 -20.70
C PHE A 329 20.81 -45.36 -19.58
N GLY A 330 20.61 -44.91 -18.34
CA GLY A 330 21.34 -45.41 -17.17
C GLY A 330 21.19 -46.92 -16.95
N ARG A 331 19.98 -47.46 -17.16
CA ARG A 331 19.71 -48.91 -17.12
C ARG A 331 20.42 -49.64 -18.26
N THR A 332 20.36 -49.11 -19.47
CA THR A 332 21.01 -49.67 -20.65
C THR A 332 22.53 -49.69 -20.50
N LYS A 333 23.13 -48.57 -20.09
CA LYS A 333 24.55 -48.44 -19.75
C LYS A 333 24.98 -49.46 -18.70
N LYS A 334 24.25 -49.60 -17.60
CA LYS A 334 24.56 -50.60 -16.55
C LYS A 334 24.51 -52.03 -17.08
N ARG A 335 23.54 -52.37 -17.95
CA ARG A 335 23.44 -53.70 -18.56
C ARG A 335 24.60 -53.98 -19.52
N SER A 336 24.91 -53.04 -20.41
CA SER A 336 26.00 -53.18 -21.38
C SER A 336 27.36 -53.29 -20.68
N LEU A 337 27.62 -52.47 -19.65
CA LEU A 337 28.87 -52.56 -18.88
C LEU A 337 29.01 -53.89 -18.12
N LYS A 338 27.91 -54.44 -17.59
CA LYS A 338 27.93 -55.78 -16.95
C LYS A 338 28.25 -56.90 -17.94
N LEU A 339 27.73 -56.81 -19.17
CA LEU A 339 28.02 -57.76 -20.24
C LEU A 339 29.49 -57.69 -20.67
N LEU A 340 30.03 -56.48 -20.84
CA LEU A 340 31.44 -56.25 -21.17
C LEU A 340 32.38 -56.72 -20.06
N ALA A 341 32.03 -56.49 -18.79
CA ALA A 341 32.82 -56.96 -17.65
C ALA A 341 32.86 -58.50 -17.52
N ALA A 342 31.93 -59.21 -18.15
CA ALA A 342 31.91 -60.67 -18.18
C ALA A 342 32.79 -61.27 -19.30
N GLN A 343 33.31 -60.44 -20.21
CA GLN A 343 34.19 -60.87 -21.30
C GLN A 343 35.66 -60.82 -20.87
N GLN A 344 36.47 -61.81 -21.30
CA GLN A 344 37.90 -61.92 -20.92
C GLN A 344 38.81 -60.93 -21.64
N HIS A 345 38.39 -60.43 -22.81
CA HIS A 345 39.04 -59.37 -23.58
C HIS A 345 37.96 -58.41 -24.08
N VAL A 346 38.18 -57.11 -23.91
CA VAL A 346 37.27 -56.03 -24.37
C VAL A 346 38.06 -55.16 -25.35
N GLU A 347 37.56 -55.00 -26.57
CA GLU A 347 38.13 -54.12 -27.58
C GLU A 347 37.39 -52.77 -27.63
N LEU A 348 37.99 -51.74 -28.23
CA LEU A 348 37.37 -50.41 -28.32
C LEU A 348 36.05 -50.41 -29.11
N ILE A 349 35.90 -51.33 -30.08
CA ILE A 349 34.73 -51.48 -30.95
C ILE A 349 33.50 -51.93 -30.14
N ASP A 350 33.69 -52.60 -29.00
CA ASP A 350 32.59 -53.10 -28.16
C ASP A 350 31.80 -51.97 -27.45
N LEU A 351 32.35 -50.74 -27.44
CA LEU A 351 31.69 -49.55 -26.90
C LEU A 351 30.88 -48.76 -27.94
N ASP A 352 31.06 -49.02 -29.24
CA ASP A 352 30.35 -48.32 -30.32
C ASP A 352 28.82 -48.35 -30.18
N PRO A 353 28.17 -49.47 -29.79
CA PRO A 353 26.73 -49.50 -29.56
C PRO A 353 26.30 -48.57 -28.42
N LEU A 354 27.10 -48.50 -27.35
CA LEU A 354 26.81 -47.63 -26.22
C LEU A 354 27.00 -46.15 -26.60
N GLN A 355 28.04 -45.84 -27.38
CA GLN A 355 28.25 -44.50 -27.94
C GLN A 355 27.10 -44.09 -28.87
N ALA A 356 26.62 -44.99 -29.73
CA ALA A 356 25.46 -44.73 -30.58
C ALA A 356 24.19 -44.44 -29.77
N THR A 357 23.93 -45.22 -28.70
CA THR A 357 22.78 -44.94 -27.80
C THR A 357 22.92 -43.63 -27.04
N LEU A 358 24.15 -43.23 -26.66
CA LEU A 358 24.41 -41.93 -26.03
C LEU A 358 24.16 -40.78 -26.99
N SER A 359 24.65 -40.87 -28.22
CA SER A 359 24.40 -39.87 -29.26
C SER A 359 22.90 -39.74 -29.58
N SER A 360 22.18 -40.87 -29.62
CA SER A 360 20.72 -40.88 -29.77
C SER A 360 20.01 -40.20 -28.60
N LEU A 361 20.42 -40.47 -27.35
CA LEU A 361 19.86 -39.82 -26.17
C LEU A 361 20.07 -38.30 -26.21
N ILE A 362 21.29 -37.86 -26.54
CA ILE A 362 21.61 -36.43 -26.64
C ILE A 362 20.72 -35.75 -27.68
N SER A 363 20.54 -36.37 -28.85
CA SER A 363 19.61 -35.88 -29.88
C SER A 363 18.18 -35.77 -29.34
N SER A 364 17.68 -36.80 -28.66
CA SER A 364 16.32 -36.79 -28.10
C SER A 364 16.13 -35.75 -26.99
N LEU A 365 17.16 -35.52 -26.16
CA LEU A 365 17.14 -34.47 -25.14
C LEU A 365 17.17 -33.07 -25.77
N MET A 366 17.93 -32.86 -26.84
CA MET A 366 17.91 -31.60 -27.59
C MET A 366 16.55 -31.34 -28.24
N ASP A 367 15.94 -32.36 -28.85
CA ASP A 367 14.59 -32.25 -29.43
C ASP A 367 13.52 -31.95 -28.36
N LEU A 368 13.72 -32.45 -27.15
CA LEU A 368 12.84 -32.23 -26.01
C LEU A 368 12.97 -30.80 -25.48
N GLU A 369 14.21 -30.30 -25.36
CA GLU A 369 14.50 -28.91 -24.99
C GLU A 369 13.95 -27.94 -26.04
N MET A 370 14.13 -28.22 -27.33
CA MET A 370 13.61 -27.40 -28.42
C MET A 370 12.08 -27.30 -28.35
N ARG A 371 11.38 -28.42 -28.15
CA ARG A 371 9.92 -28.44 -27.95
C ARG A 371 9.48 -27.70 -26.69
N GLN A 372 10.25 -27.78 -25.62
CA GLN A 372 9.97 -27.04 -24.39
C GLN A 372 10.05 -25.52 -24.63
N VAL A 373 11.11 -25.06 -25.31
CA VAL A 373 11.28 -23.65 -25.66
C VAL A 373 10.14 -23.17 -26.54
N GLU A 374 9.78 -23.90 -27.60
CA GLU A 374 8.67 -23.56 -28.49
C GLU A 374 7.34 -23.39 -27.72
N GLN A 375 7.00 -24.32 -26.81
CA GLN A 375 5.77 -24.22 -26.01
C GLN A 375 5.85 -23.12 -24.93
N CYS A 376 7.04 -22.82 -24.40
CA CYS A 376 7.20 -21.68 -23.48
C CYS A 376 6.92 -20.37 -24.22
N GLU A 377 7.46 -20.19 -25.42
CA GLU A 377 7.22 -19.00 -26.25
C GLU A 377 5.74 -18.86 -26.62
N GLU A 378 5.04 -19.95 -26.93
CA GLU A 378 3.59 -19.93 -27.17
C GLU A 378 2.81 -19.42 -25.95
N ILE A 379 3.08 -19.98 -24.75
CA ILE A 379 2.44 -19.56 -23.50
C ILE A 379 2.77 -18.09 -23.16
N ILE A 380 4.00 -17.66 -23.42
CA ILE A 380 4.42 -16.26 -23.23
C ILE A 380 3.64 -15.35 -24.19
N GLY A 381 3.56 -15.70 -25.47
CA GLY A 381 2.83 -14.91 -26.47
C GLY A 381 1.33 -14.80 -26.19
N GLU A 382 0.70 -15.88 -25.71
CA GLU A 382 -0.69 -15.86 -25.25
C GLU A 382 -0.88 -14.91 -24.05
N TYR A 383 0.03 -14.97 -23.07
CA TYR A 383 -0.01 -14.10 -21.90
C TYR A 383 0.21 -12.63 -22.28
N GLU A 384 1.17 -12.33 -23.16
CA GLU A 384 1.44 -10.99 -23.65
C GLU A 384 0.22 -10.37 -24.34
N THR A 385 -0.47 -11.16 -25.17
CA THR A 385 -1.68 -10.72 -25.87
C THR A 385 -2.79 -10.37 -24.88
N LYS A 386 -3.08 -11.26 -23.94
CA LYS A 386 -4.11 -11.01 -22.90
C LYS A 386 -3.74 -9.84 -21.99
N TYR A 387 -2.48 -9.74 -21.58
CA TYR A 387 -2.00 -8.64 -20.75
C TYR A 387 -2.13 -7.30 -21.48
N PHE A 388 -1.82 -7.28 -22.78
CA PHE A 388 -2.00 -6.11 -23.62
C PHE A 388 -3.47 -5.68 -23.73
N GLU A 389 -4.40 -6.64 -23.93
CA GLU A 389 -5.84 -6.36 -23.93
C GLU A 389 -6.32 -5.75 -22.62
N ILE A 390 -5.91 -6.32 -21.48
CA ILE A 390 -6.25 -5.78 -20.14
C ILE A 390 -5.69 -4.37 -19.97
N LYS A 391 -4.42 -4.15 -20.37
CA LYS A 391 -3.78 -2.83 -20.31
C LYS A 391 -4.54 -1.80 -21.15
N GLN A 392 -4.93 -2.15 -22.37
CA GLN A 392 -5.68 -1.25 -23.24
C GLN A 392 -7.05 -0.91 -22.64
N ALA A 393 -7.76 -1.91 -22.12
CA ALA A 393 -9.03 -1.69 -21.44
C ALA A 393 -8.92 -0.81 -20.19
N CYS A 394 -7.80 -0.87 -19.45
CA CYS A 394 -7.52 0.04 -18.34
C CYS A 394 -7.31 1.49 -18.82
N LEU A 395 -6.55 1.70 -19.89
CA LEU A 395 -6.32 3.02 -20.47
C LEU A 395 -7.62 3.63 -21.00
N ASP A 396 -8.42 2.85 -21.72
CA ASP A 396 -9.72 3.29 -22.22
C ASP A 396 -10.66 3.64 -21.05
N GLY A 397 -10.64 2.84 -19.97
CA GLY A 397 -11.37 3.12 -18.74
C GLY A 397 -10.96 4.46 -18.09
N GLN A 398 -9.66 4.73 -18.00
CA GLN A 398 -9.13 5.99 -17.47
C GLN A 398 -9.57 7.19 -18.31
N GLN A 399 -9.43 7.10 -19.64
CA GLN A 399 -9.83 8.17 -20.55
C GLN A 399 -11.33 8.46 -20.46
N ASN A 400 -12.17 7.42 -20.37
CA ASN A 400 -13.61 7.59 -20.21
C ASN A 400 -13.97 8.22 -18.86
N TYR A 401 -13.30 7.83 -17.78
CA TYR A 401 -13.50 8.42 -16.46
C TYR A 401 -13.19 9.91 -16.44
N PHE A 402 -12.00 10.32 -16.91
CA PHE A 402 -11.63 11.74 -16.93
C PHE A 402 -12.54 12.58 -17.83
N ARG A 403 -12.98 12.02 -18.96
CA ARG A 403 -13.98 12.68 -19.82
C ARG A 403 -15.31 12.88 -19.10
N LEU A 404 -15.74 11.91 -18.32
CA LEU A 404 -16.99 12.00 -17.56
C LEU A 404 -16.88 13.04 -16.44
N VAL A 405 -15.76 13.07 -15.71
CA VAL A 405 -15.49 14.11 -14.69
C VAL A 405 -15.45 15.51 -15.32
N GLU A 406 -14.80 15.67 -16.49
CA GLU A 406 -14.79 16.92 -17.25
C GLU A 406 -16.20 17.34 -17.69
N GLU A 407 -17.06 16.39 -18.09
CA GLU A 407 -18.46 16.66 -18.42
C GLU A 407 -19.24 17.16 -17.20
N HIS A 408 -19.07 16.52 -16.04
CA HIS A 408 -19.67 16.96 -14.78
C HIS A 408 -19.16 18.34 -14.35
N GLU A 409 -17.86 18.63 -14.51
CA GLU A 409 -17.27 19.94 -14.22
C GLU A 409 -17.85 21.05 -15.12
N ASN A 410 -18.03 20.75 -16.41
CA ASN A 410 -18.65 21.66 -17.35
C ASN A 410 -20.13 21.91 -17.01
N ASN A 411 -20.87 20.88 -16.58
CA ASN A 411 -22.25 21.02 -16.11
C ASN A 411 -22.32 21.87 -14.84
N TYR A 412 -21.46 21.59 -13.85
CA TYR A 412 -21.33 22.38 -12.63
C TYR A 412 -21.07 23.85 -12.94
N THR A 413 -20.10 24.14 -13.81
CA THR A 413 -19.74 25.50 -14.22
C THR A 413 -20.90 26.21 -14.90
N ARG A 414 -21.64 25.51 -15.78
CA ARG A 414 -22.82 26.07 -16.46
C ARG A 414 -23.92 26.41 -15.47
N ASP A 415 -24.24 25.49 -14.56
CA ASP A 415 -25.33 25.65 -13.59
C ASP A 415 -25.00 26.74 -12.58
N LEU A 416 -23.72 26.83 -12.16
CA LEU A 416 -23.20 27.92 -11.34
C LEU A 416 -23.32 29.27 -12.07
N MET A 417 -22.92 29.35 -13.35
CA MET A 417 -23.06 30.58 -14.13
C MET A 417 -24.52 31.02 -14.29
N GLN A 418 -25.43 30.06 -14.50
CA GLN A 418 -26.86 30.36 -14.60
C GLN A 418 -27.40 30.90 -13.28
N LEU A 419 -27.11 30.23 -12.16
CA LEU A 419 -27.55 30.68 -10.83
C LEU A 419 -27.00 32.07 -10.49
N VAL A 420 -25.72 32.32 -10.77
CA VAL A 420 -25.10 33.63 -10.53
C VAL A 420 -25.76 34.71 -11.39
N ASN A 421 -26.09 34.43 -12.65
CA ASN A 421 -26.81 35.39 -13.51
C ASN A 421 -28.22 35.67 -12.99
N GLU A 422 -28.96 34.64 -12.56
CA GLU A 422 -30.28 34.80 -11.96
C GLU A 422 -30.24 35.61 -10.66
N LEU A 423 -29.24 35.35 -9.80
CA LEU A 423 -29.02 36.12 -8.58
C LEU A 423 -28.66 37.58 -8.90
N LEU A 424 -27.83 37.83 -9.91
CA LEU A 424 -27.52 39.19 -10.38
C LEU A 424 -28.76 39.91 -10.91
N GLU A 425 -29.62 39.23 -11.68
CA GLU A 425 -30.89 39.81 -12.16
C GLU A 425 -31.86 40.14 -11.02
N LYS A 426 -32.01 39.23 -10.04
CA LYS A 426 -32.81 39.48 -8.83
C LYS A 426 -32.23 40.62 -8.00
N ALA A 427 -30.91 40.70 -7.93
CA ALA A 427 -30.21 41.80 -7.28
C ALA A 427 -30.55 43.14 -7.94
N ILE A 428 -30.53 43.22 -9.28
CA ILE A 428 -30.88 44.43 -10.03
C ILE A 428 -32.33 44.86 -9.75
N LYS A 429 -33.24 43.90 -9.53
CA LYS A 429 -34.65 44.13 -9.21
C LYS A 429 -34.92 44.43 -7.72
N GLU A 430 -33.89 44.47 -6.87
CA GLU A 430 -34.00 44.63 -5.40
C GLU A 430 -34.83 43.50 -4.72
N GLU A 431 -34.92 42.33 -5.34
CA GLU A 431 -35.69 41.17 -4.86
C GLU A 431 -34.83 40.12 -4.12
N LEU A 432 -33.62 40.49 -3.67
CA LEU A 432 -32.75 39.58 -2.92
C LEU A 432 -33.28 39.38 -1.49
N PRO A 433 -33.11 38.18 -0.91
CA PRO A 433 -33.41 37.94 0.51
C PRO A 433 -32.65 38.93 1.42
N GLU A 434 -33.34 39.54 2.40
CA GLU A 434 -32.73 40.51 3.33
C GLU A 434 -31.62 39.91 4.23
N ASP A 435 -31.52 38.58 4.34
CA ASP A 435 -30.59 37.84 5.23
C ASP A 435 -29.27 37.37 4.55
N LEU A 436 -28.78 38.07 3.54
CA LEU A 436 -27.48 37.74 2.91
C LEU A 436 -26.29 38.29 3.73
N PRO A 437 -25.26 37.48 4.03
CA PRO A 437 -24.05 37.95 4.70
C PRO A 437 -23.36 39.10 3.95
N ASP A 438 -22.80 40.07 4.69
CA ASP A 438 -22.18 41.29 4.14
C ASP A 438 -21.12 41.02 3.05
N GLU A 439 -20.37 39.92 3.18
CA GLU A 439 -19.33 39.47 2.26
C GLU A 439 -19.88 38.99 0.90
N ALA A 440 -21.04 38.33 0.90
CA ALA A 440 -21.72 37.91 -0.32
C ALA A 440 -22.34 39.11 -1.05
N ASN A 441 -22.78 40.13 -0.29
CA ASN A 441 -23.33 41.36 -0.83
C ASN A 441 -22.23 42.23 -1.49
N SER A 442 -21.03 42.30 -0.91
CA SER A 442 -19.89 43.02 -1.52
C SER A 442 -19.46 42.41 -2.86
N LEU A 443 -19.45 41.08 -2.98
CA LEU A 443 -19.14 40.36 -4.23
C LEU A 443 -20.12 40.68 -5.36
N LEU A 444 -21.42 40.83 -5.05
CA LEU A 444 -22.45 41.19 -6.02
C LEU A 444 -22.40 42.67 -6.41
N ILE A 445 -21.99 43.57 -5.49
CA ILE A 445 -21.85 45.00 -5.75
C ILE A 445 -20.63 45.29 -6.65
N ASP A 446 -19.48 44.67 -6.39
CA ASP A 446 -18.27 44.87 -7.20
C ASP A 446 -18.46 44.43 -8.66
N ARG A 447 -19.20 43.34 -8.90
CA ARG A 447 -19.51 42.89 -10.26
C ARG A 447 -20.50 43.80 -11.01
N ARG A 448 -21.38 44.53 -10.31
CA ARG A 448 -22.24 45.56 -10.93
C ARG A 448 -21.42 46.73 -11.49
N LEU A 449 -20.34 47.10 -10.80
CA LEU A 449 -19.41 48.15 -11.25
C LEU A 449 -18.65 47.72 -12.50
N TYR A 450 -18.16 46.48 -12.54
CA TYR A 450 -17.47 45.92 -13.72
C TYR A 450 -18.36 45.88 -14.98
N ARG A 451 -19.62 45.46 -14.86
CA ARG A 451 -20.53 45.40 -16.02
C ARG A 451 -20.83 46.78 -16.59
N ARG A 452 -20.94 47.81 -15.74
CA ARG A 452 -21.07 49.22 -16.17
C ARG A 452 -19.81 49.74 -16.86
N GLU A 453 -18.63 49.28 -16.43
CA GLU A 453 -17.36 49.62 -17.08
C GLU A 453 -17.23 48.97 -18.46
N ASP A 454 -17.65 47.72 -18.62
CA ASP A 454 -17.65 47.01 -19.91
C ASP A 454 -18.66 47.62 -20.90
N GLU A 455 -19.86 47.99 -20.44
CA GLU A 455 -20.83 48.73 -21.26
C GLU A 455 -20.29 50.11 -21.68
N ALA A 456 -19.56 50.80 -20.80
CA ALA A 456 -18.90 52.06 -21.13
C ALA A 456 -17.77 51.87 -22.16
N LYS A 457 -16.90 50.85 -21.99
CA LYS A 457 -15.83 50.51 -22.94
C LYS A 457 -16.38 50.13 -24.31
N HIS A 458 -17.44 49.32 -24.36
CA HIS A 458 -18.07 48.93 -25.63
C HIS A 458 -18.65 50.14 -26.37
N ASN A 459 -19.29 51.07 -25.65
CA ASN A 459 -19.82 52.30 -26.22
C ASN A 459 -18.70 53.22 -26.74
N GLU A 460 -17.57 53.32 -26.03
CA GLU A 460 -16.40 54.08 -26.46
C GLU A 460 -15.73 53.48 -27.70
N GLU A 461 -15.61 52.14 -27.76
CA GLU A 461 -15.07 51.44 -28.94
C GLU A 461 -15.96 51.61 -30.18
N LEU A 462 -17.29 51.62 -30.01
CA LEU A 462 -18.24 51.89 -31.08
C LEU A 462 -18.12 53.32 -31.61
N LEU A 463 -18.01 54.31 -30.70
CA LEU A 463 -17.77 55.71 -31.06
C LEU A 463 -16.45 55.88 -31.82
N PHE A 464 -15.38 55.21 -31.39
CA PHE A 464 -14.08 55.21 -32.06
C PHE A 464 -14.18 54.61 -33.47
N LYS A 465 -14.84 53.44 -33.63
CA LYS A 465 -15.05 52.80 -34.94
C LYS A 465 -15.84 53.68 -35.90
N LEU A 466 -16.89 54.36 -35.43
CA LEU A 466 -17.68 55.30 -36.22
C LEU A 466 -16.85 56.52 -36.67
N ALA A 467 -16.04 57.09 -35.77
CA ALA A 467 -15.14 58.20 -36.10
C ALA A 467 -14.09 57.80 -37.15
N LEU A 468 -13.51 56.61 -37.01
CA LEU A 468 -12.51 56.08 -37.96
C LEU A 468 -13.10 55.81 -39.34
N LYS A 469 -14.35 55.32 -39.40
CA LYS A 469 -15.08 55.14 -40.65
C LYS A 469 -15.29 56.47 -41.37
N LYS A 470 -15.70 57.51 -40.63
CA LYS A 470 -15.87 58.87 -41.17
C LYS A 470 -14.56 59.43 -41.73
N TYR A 471 -13.45 59.32 -40.99
CA TYR A 471 -12.14 59.77 -41.47
C TYR A 471 -11.65 59.01 -42.70
N ARG A 472 -11.89 57.69 -42.78
CA ARG A 472 -11.55 56.90 -43.98
C ARG A 472 -12.38 57.30 -45.20
N GLU A 473 -13.67 57.57 -45.01
CA GLU A 473 -14.53 58.07 -46.10
C GLU A 473 -14.09 59.46 -46.58
N GLU A 474 -13.71 60.36 -45.66
CA GLU A 474 -13.16 61.69 -46.00
C GLU A 474 -11.85 61.59 -46.78
N GLU A 475 -10.89 60.77 -46.32
CA GLU A 475 -9.60 60.57 -47.02
C GLU A 475 -9.76 59.84 -48.36
N HIS A 476 -10.69 58.89 -48.45
CA HIS A 476 -11.00 58.22 -49.72
C HIS A 476 -11.61 59.20 -50.73
N ASN A 477 -12.53 60.08 -50.29
CA ASN A 477 -13.10 61.12 -51.14
C ASN A 477 -12.06 62.15 -51.57
N ARG A 478 -11.18 62.59 -50.66
CA ARG A 478 -10.05 63.47 -50.98
C ARG A 478 -9.11 62.84 -52.00
N SER A 479 -8.76 61.57 -51.81
CA SER A 479 -7.90 60.82 -52.73
C SER A 479 -8.54 60.68 -54.11
N ARG A 480 -9.84 60.35 -54.18
CA ARG A 480 -10.59 60.31 -55.46
C ARG A 480 -10.59 61.67 -56.16
N ASN A 481 -10.86 62.75 -55.43
CA ASN A 481 -10.85 64.10 -55.99
C ASN A 481 -9.46 64.45 -56.54
N ARG A 482 -8.40 64.12 -55.80
CA ARG A 482 -7.02 64.34 -56.26
C ARG A 482 -6.67 63.54 -57.51
N ILE A 483 -7.13 62.29 -57.61
CA ILE A 483 -6.94 61.48 -58.82
C ILE A 483 -7.71 62.07 -60.01
N MET A 484 -8.93 62.58 -59.79
CA MET A 484 -9.68 63.28 -60.84
C MET A 484 -8.97 64.56 -61.30
N GLU A 485 -8.42 65.36 -60.38
CA GLU A 485 -7.59 66.53 -60.73
C GLU A 485 -6.38 66.13 -61.57
N LEU A 486 -5.65 65.07 -61.18
CA LEU A 486 -4.48 64.60 -61.92
C LEU A 486 -4.85 64.07 -63.31
N LYS A 487 -5.96 63.34 -63.44
CA LYS A 487 -6.47 62.91 -64.76
C LYS A 487 -6.89 64.07 -65.64
N SER A 488 -7.59 65.06 -65.07
CA SER A 488 -7.95 66.27 -65.80
C SER A 488 -6.71 67.05 -66.27
N PHE A 489 -5.65 67.08 -65.46
CA PHE A 489 -4.37 67.67 -65.85
C PHE A 489 -3.68 66.87 -66.96
N GLU A 490 -3.65 65.55 -66.85
CA GLU A 490 -3.12 64.65 -67.89
C GLU A 490 -3.87 64.82 -69.22
N GLU A 491 -5.20 64.83 -69.21
CA GLU A 491 -6.03 65.08 -70.38
C GLU A 491 -5.75 66.46 -71.00
N GLY A 492 -5.56 67.49 -70.16
CA GLY A 492 -5.13 68.81 -70.60
C GLY A 492 -3.78 68.77 -71.32
N CYS A 493 -2.76 68.17 -70.70
CA CYS A 493 -1.43 68.05 -71.32
C CYS A 493 -1.46 67.23 -72.62
N PHE A 494 -2.28 66.17 -72.70
CA PHE A 494 -2.46 65.42 -73.94
C PHE A 494 -3.16 66.25 -75.01
N SER A 495 -4.13 67.09 -74.65
CA SER A 495 -4.76 68.03 -75.57
C SER A 495 -3.75 69.04 -76.10
N ASP A 496 -2.96 69.65 -75.22
CA ASP A 496 -1.92 70.63 -75.57
C ASP A 496 -0.84 70.00 -76.48
N LEU A 497 -0.39 68.78 -76.16
CA LEU A 497 0.54 68.02 -77.00
C LEU A 497 -0.06 67.70 -78.38
N LYS A 498 -1.35 67.37 -78.42
CA LYS A 498 -2.04 67.08 -79.68
C LYS A 498 -2.15 68.36 -80.51
N GLU A 499 -2.50 69.50 -79.91
CA GLU A 499 -2.48 70.80 -80.61
C GLU A 499 -1.08 71.13 -81.16
N LEU A 500 -0.01 70.93 -80.40
CA LEU A 500 1.36 71.12 -80.85
C LEU A 500 1.73 70.22 -82.03
N ILE A 501 1.38 68.93 -81.99
CA ILE A 501 1.62 67.98 -83.09
C ILE A 501 0.77 68.36 -84.31
N THR A 502 -0.44 68.87 -84.13
CA THR A 502 -1.27 69.30 -85.27
C THR A 502 -0.71 70.58 -85.89
N GLN A 503 -0.13 71.49 -85.10
CA GLN A 503 0.57 72.68 -85.59
C GLN A 503 1.85 72.32 -86.36
N GLU A 504 2.66 71.36 -85.89
CA GLU A 504 3.86 70.92 -86.63
C GLU A 504 3.52 70.19 -87.95
N ILE A 505 2.39 69.48 -88.01
CA ILE A 505 1.94 68.79 -89.24
C ILE A 505 1.36 69.77 -90.27
N ASP A 506 0.72 70.87 -89.84
CA ASP A 506 0.29 71.95 -90.75
C ASP A 506 1.48 72.80 -91.24
N ASP A 507 2.52 73.01 -90.41
CA ASP A 507 3.74 73.73 -90.83
C ASP A 507 4.63 72.91 -91.80
N GLU A 508 4.58 71.58 -91.79
CA GLU A 508 5.19 70.72 -92.82
C GLU A 508 4.36 70.67 -94.13
N ALA A 509 3.10 71.06 -94.11
CA ALA A 509 2.21 71.03 -95.29
C ALA A 509 2.34 72.26 -96.22
N ASP A 510 3.10 73.30 -95.84
CA ASP A 510 3.28 74.54 -96.62
C ASP A 510 4.74 74.79 -97.08
N GLY A 511 5.60 73.76 -97.03
CA GLY A 511 7.05 73.82 -97.36
C GLY A 511 7.48 73.12 -98.66
N ASP A 512 7.22 73.79 -99.77
CA ASP A 512 7.89 73.72 -101.09
C ASP A 512 7.51 72.64 -102.15
N PRO A 513 7.07 73.09 -103.35
CA PRO A 513 7.09 72.34 -104.60
C PRO A 513 8.44 72.50 -105.35
N ASP A 514 8.96 71.41 -105.90
CA ASP A 514 9.71 71.37 -107.16
C ASP A 514 9.60 69.99 -107.82
#